data_AF-A0A5J4KVQ0-F1
#
_entry.id   AF-A0A5J4KVQ0-F1
#
_cell.length_a   1.000
_cell.length_b   1.000
_cell.length_c   1.000
_cell.angle_alpha   90.00
_cell.angle_beta   90.00
_cell.angle_gamma   90.00
#
_symmetry.space_group_name_H-M   'P 1'
#
loop_
_entity.id
_entity.type
_entity.pdbx_description
1 polymer ?
#
loop_
_entity_poly.entity_id
_entity_poly.type
_entity_poly.pdbx_seq_one_letter_code
_entity_poly.pdbx_strand_id
1 'polypeptide(L)'
;MLQIIKDDAARAQFIHSGASFLHTQLAPQLEHTMLHATRSMLDEENQARILQTFAPHGQEKTYHAVLTIVEKMKKEDARARTLETLAPYIPTKHLASFYSSVHTLQNPQWRTQILVRRAAIASEAELAQLLETALTTQDAKWRGNLLEALIPGAPETDLTRILDAVMLPHTILQQLRLLHLLVPRMPDGFFPTLWTAIVTNTDESQALWILRTLAPNLSPTLFMHTWEATLQIKPAKTRTAMLAILAPHTPTSYFKQVWDMLPSLFSTYNYWKVLENLADRVPVTELYAFFTSIETVRQEKLQVDILVRLLPHALEILQPQLTTAFFEQIWQHLLNLHSANLRARLLIPLISHLPQSLLAGVWEIYDQIDDLDLRLAVLKTLIPSMTQEQLAEIQRDVLRAGSALQRLEIIEVLVDYLSAEACESLLQELLSAQSIQTYLQDFSQFPAGKYWQVRIITILVTYLPEQPKRVFSTELLSLRAMLGTEEDQLWVLTHLAPKLPEDLYQPLLQALWSLQSKHHQDQVLTALQSTLTPTGWSQLLDLVVQHMRETDDPYVVVQLFKQAPTWVAQSTTATLYPILLETLHLLARQTRREALTALAVLMSAINQAGGEKSVLAAGSAALEVGIWWP
;
A
#
# COMPACT_ATOMS: atom_id res chain seq x y z
N MET A 1 29.81 -41.61 -11.39
CA MET A 1 28.55 -41.02 -10.91
C MET A 1 28.54 -39.57 -11.33
N LEU A 2 27.83 -39.22 -12.41
CA LEU A 2 27.58 -37.83 -12.78
C LEU A 2 26.71 -37.21 -11.68
N GLN A 3 27.25 -36.27 -10.91
CA GLN A 3 26.43 -35.44 -10.03
C GLN A 3 25.47 -34.68 -10.93
N ILE A 4 24.17 -35.01 -10.85
CA ILE A 4 23.10 -34.22 -11.45
C ILE A 4 23.23 -32.81 -10.85
N ILE A 5 23.54 -31.83 -11.68
CA ILE A 5 23.70 -30.46 -11.21
C ILE A 5 22.29 -29.94 -10.93
N LYS A 6 21.90 -29.86 -9.65
CA LYS A 6 20.57 -29.38 -9.24
C LYS A 6 20.43 -27.86 -9.40
N ASP A 7 20.52 -27.35 -10.62
CA ASP A 7 20.37 -25.93 -10.93
C ASP A 7 19.10 -25.60 -11.73
N ASP A 8 18.21 -26.57 -12.00
CA ASP A 8 16.89 -26.37 -12.61
C ASP A 8 16.15 -25.13 -12.06
N ALA A 9 16.16 -24.98 -10.73
CA ALA A 9 15.54 -23.85 -10.04
C ALA A 9 16.24 -22.52 -10.35
N ALA A 10 17.57 -22.49 -10.36
CA ALA A 10 18.35 -21.30 -10.66
C ALA A 10 18.21 -20.89 -12.13
N ARG A 11 18.15 -21.86 -13.06
CA ARG A 11 17.86 -21.60 -14.48
C ARG A 11 16.45 -21.02 -14.65
N ALA A 12 15.44 -21.64 -14.03
CA ALA A 12 14.08 -21.14 -14.10
C ALA A 12 13.94 -19.72 -13.52
N GLN A 13 14.65 -19.42 -12.42
CA GLN A 13 14.70 -18.07 -11.84
C GLN A 13 15.39 -17.07 -12.77
N PHE A 14 16.51 -17.44 -13.37
CA PHE A 14 17.24 -16.60 -14.32
C PHE A 14 16.40 -16.26 -15.55
N ILE A 15 15.70 -17.24 -16.13
CA ILE A 15 14.79 -17.00 -17.25
C ILE A 15 13.62 -16.10 -16.83
N HIS A 16 13.04 -16.36 -15.65
CA HIS A 16 11.94 -15.57 -15.13
C HIS A 16 12.32 -14.10 -14.90
N SER A 17 13.53 -13.80 -14.43
CA SER A 17 13.97 -12.42 -14.26
C SER A 17 14.17 -11.67 -15.59
N GLY A 18 14.36 -12.41 -16.69
CA GLY A 18 14.40 -11.86 -18.05
C GLY A 18 13.04 -11.46 -18.61
N ALA A 19 11.94 -12.00 -18.07
CA ALA A 19 10.60 -11.90 -18.63
C ALA A 19 10.14 -10.45 -18.88
N SER A 20 10.40 -9.56 -17.92
CA SER A 20 9.98 -8.15 -17.99
C SER A 20 10.66 -7.34 -19.09
N PHE A 21 11.77 -7.85 -19.64
CA PHE A 21 12.55 -7.20 -20.68
C PHE A 21 12.27 -7.76 -22.08
N LEU A 22 11.36 -8.74 -22.19
CA LEU A 22 10.93 -9.30 -23.45
C LEU A 22 9.74 -8.48 -23.97
N HIS A 23 9.84 -7.99 -25.20
CA HIS A 23 8.81 -7.18 -25.86
C HIS A 23 8.45 -7.72 -27.24
N THR A 24 9.29 -8.59 -27.79
CA THR A 24 9.09 -9.21 -29.09
C THR A 24 8.57 -10.64 -28.96
N GLN A 25 8.01 -11.16 -30.05
CA GLN A 25 7.71 -12.59 -30.16
C GLN A 25 9.02 -13.38 -30.23
N LEU A 26 9.03 -14.54 -29.58
CA LEU A 26 10.21 -15.40 -29.57
C LEU A 26 10.51 -15.92 -30.98
N ALA A 27 11.80 -15.95 -31.32
CA ALA A 27 12.25 -16.63 -32.52
C ALA A 27 11.94 -18.14 -32.43
N PRO A 28 11.54 -18.82 -33.53
CA PRO A 28 11.15 -20.23 -33.51
C PRO A 28 12.20 -21.18 -32.91
N GLN A 29 13.49 -20.88 -33.11
CA GLN A 29 14.60 -21.65 -32.56
C GLN A 29 14.62 -21.59 -31.03
N LEU A 30 14.38 -20.41 -30.46
CA LEU A 30 14.35 -20.21 -29.02
C LEU A 30 13.12 -20.86 -28.37
N GLU A 31 11.96 -20.82 -29.04
CA GLU A 31 10.78 -21.55 -28.58
C GLU A 31 11.03 -23.06 -28.52
N HIS A 32 11.74 -23.62 -29.52
CA HIS A 32 12.11 -25.02 -29.52
C HIS A 32 13.08 -25.37 -28.37
N THR A 33 14.13 -24.57 -28.19
CA THR A 33 15.08 -24.72 -27.07
C THR A 33 14.35 -24.65 -25.72
N MET A 34 13.43 -23.70 -25.57
CA MET A 34 12.61 -23.53 -24.38
C MET A 34 11.75 -24.75 -24.11
N LEU A 35 10.93 -25.20 -25.07
CA LEU A 35 10.06 -26.35 -24.89
C LEU A 35 10.85 -27.63 -24.62
N HIS A 36 12.02 -27.79 -25.24
CA HIS A 36 12.92 -28.91 -25.00
C HIS A 36 13.49 -28.86 -23.57
N ALA A 37 14.01 -27.71 -23.14
CA ALA A 37 14.54 -27.50 -21.80
C ALA A 37 13.46 -27.66 -20.72
N THR A 38 12.24 -27.18 -20.96
CA THR A 38 11.09 -27.41 -20.07
C THR A 38 10.81 -28.90 -19.93
N ARG A 39 10.79 -29.66 -21.03
CA ARG A 39 10.54 -31.11 -20.97
C ARG A 39 11.65 -31.88 -20.26
N SER A 40 12.89 -31.41 -20.31
CA SER A 40 14.02 -32.07 -19.64
C SER A 40 14.13 -31.76 -18.16
N MET A 41 13.47 -30.70 -17.66
CA MET A 41 13.44 -30.37 -16.23
C MET A 41 12.72 -31.45 -15.42
N LEU A 42 13.29 -31.83 -14.28
CA LEU A 42 12.74 -32.88 -13.40
C LEU A 42 11.59 -32.36 -12.54
N ASP A 43 11.66 -31.10 -12.11
CA ASP A 43 10.68 -30.50 -11.21
C ASP A 43 9.63 -29.69 -11.99
N GLU A 44 8.37 -30.09 -11.81
CA GLU A 44 7.21 -29.51 -12.50
C GLU A 44 6.97 -28.03 -12.13
N GLU A 45 7.42 -27.55 -10.96
CA GLU A 45 7.34 -26.10 -10.63
C GLU A 45 8.29 -25.27 -11.50
N ASN A 46 9.48 -25.79 -11.77
CA ASN A 46 10.41 -25.14 -12.69
C ASN A 46 9.89 -25.19 -14.13
N GLN A 47 9.25 -26.30 -14.54
CA GLN A 47 8.56 -26.38 -15.82
C GLN A 47 7.47 -25.32 -15.94
N ALA A 48 6.62 -25.21 -14.92
CA ALA A 48 5.55 -24.23 -14.85
C ALA A 48 6.09 -22.80 -14.95
N ARG A 49 7.15 -22.46 -14.19
CA ARG A 49 7.78 -21.14 -14.21
C ARG A 49 8.31 -20.73 -15.60
N ILE A 50 8.94 -21.67 -16.32
CA ILE A 50 9.41 -21.41 -17.69
C ILE A 50 8.22 -21.15 -18.62
N LEU A 51 7.19 -22.01 -18.60
CA LEU A 51 6.02 -21.84 -19.47
C LEU A 51 5.26 -20.54 -19.18
N GLN A 52 5.13 -20.17 -17.90
CA GLN A 52 4.49 -18.92 -17.48
C GLN A 52 5.27 -17.70 -17.98
N THR A 53 6.61 -17.75 -17.93
CA THR A 53 7.48 -16.67 -18.39
C THR A 53 7.29 -16.36 -19.88
N PHE A 54 7.09 -17.40 -20.70
CA PHE A 54 6.98 -17.24 -22.15
C PHE A 54 5.55 -17.20 -22.69
N ALA A 55 4.54 -17.37 -21.83
CA ALA A 55 3.13 -17.34 -22.22
C ALA A 55 2.72 -16.09 -23.03
N PRO A 56 3.19 -14.87 -22.73
CA PRO A 56 2.85 -13.67 -23.51
C PRO A 56 3.57 -13.57 -24.87
N HIS A 57 4.65 -14.34 -25.07
CA HIS A 57 5.56 -14.20 -26.21
C HIS A 57 5.51 -15.39 -27.19
N GLY A 58 4.65 -16.37 -26.91
CA GLY A 58 4.51 -17.59 -27.70
C GLY A 58 3.75 -17.39 -29.02
N GLN A 59 4.17 -18.11 -30.05
CA GLN A 59 3.46 -18.16 -31.33
C GLN A 59 2.23 -19.09 -31.27
N GLU A 60 1.19 -18.81 -32.08
CA GLU A 60 -0.04 -19.63 -32.13
C GLU A 60 0.25 -21.14 -32.27
N LYS A 61 1.26 -21.51 -33.07
CA LYS A 61 1.63 -22.91 -33.35
C LYS A 61 2.19 -23.66 -32.14
N THR A 62 2.69 -22.96 -31.12
CA THR A 62 3.35 -23.60 -29.96
C THR A 62 2.39 -23.93 -28.82
N TYR A 63 1.20 -23.31 -28.77
CA TYR A 63 0.23 -23.54 -27.69
C TYR A 63 -0.22 -24.99 -27.58
N HIS A 64 -0.32 -25.74 -28.68
CA HIS A 64 -0.62 -27.18 -28.61
C HIS A 64 0.47 -27.94 -27.82
N ALA A 65 1.75 -27.69 -28.14
CA ALA A 65 2.87 -28.33 -27.45
C ALA A 65 2.98 -27.91 -25.98
N VAL A 66 2.66 -26.65 -25.65
CA VAL A 66 2.58 -26.13 -24.28
C VAL A 66 1.48 -26.85 -23.50
N LEU A 67 0.25 -26.92 -24.05
CA LEU A 67 -0.88 -27.59 -23.40
C LEU A 67 -0.60 -29.08 -23.19
N THR A 68 0.08 -29.77 -24.11
CA THR A 68 0.52 -31.17 -23.91
C THR A 68 1.52 -31.32 -22.76
N ILE A 69 2.41 -30.35 -22.53
CA ILE A 69 3.32 -30.38 -21.37
C ILE A 69 2.50 -30.20 -20.08
N VAL A 70 1.58 -29.23 -20.07
CA VAL A 70 0.70 -28.95 -18.93
C VAL A 70 -0.18 -30.16 -18.60
N GLU A 71 -0.78 -30.83 -19.58
CA GLU A 71 -1.58 -32.04 -19.38
C GLU A 71 -0.80 -33.18 -18.72
N LYS A 72 0.52 -33.27 -18.96
CA LYS A 72 1.39 -34.32 -18.40
C LYS A 72 1.89 -34.03 -16.99
N MET A 73 1.79 -32.79 -16.51
CA MET A 73 2.19 -32.42 -15.15
C MET A 73 1.29 -33.13 -14.13
N LYS A 74 1.88 -33.75 -13.11
CA LYS A 74 1.15 -34.50 -12.08
C LYS A 74 0.65 -33.57 -10.98
N LYS A 75 1.48 -32.62 -10.56
CA LYS A 75 1.16 -31.59 -9.57
C LYS A 75 0.05 -30.70 -10.12
N GLU A 76 -1.07 -30.68 -9.42
CA GLU A 76 -2.24 -29.92 -9.84
C GLU A 76 -2.03 -28.41 -9.69
N ASP A 77 -1.29 -27.97 -8.67
CA ASP A 77 -0.95 -26.57 -8.46
C ASP A 77 -0.06 -26.02 -9.58
N ALA A 78 0.97 -26.77 -10.02
CA ALA A 78 1.78 -26.40 -11.18
C ALA A 78 0.92 -26.26 -12.45
N ARG A 79 0.02 -27.22 -12.71
CA ARG A 79 -0.92 -27.17 -13.85
C ARG A 79 -1.81 -25.94 -13.81
N ALA A 80 -2.46 -25.71 -12.67
CA ALA A 80 -3.40 -24.62 -12.50
C ALA A 80 -2.75 -23.26 -12.72
N ARG A 81 -1.60 -22.99 -12.10
CA ARG A 81 -0.87 -21.71 -12.25
C ARG A 81 -0.45 -21.45 -13.70
N THR A 82 -0.03 -22.49 -14.41
CA THR A 82 0.33 -22.37 -15.83
C THR A 82 -0.88 -22.12 -16.71
N LEU A 83 -1.98 -22.86 -16.53
CA LEU A 83 -3.24 -22.60 -17.25
C LEU A 83 -3.79 -21.20 -16.97
N GLU A 84 -3.70 -20.74 -15.73
CA GLU A 84 -4.13 -19.40 -15.33
C GLU A 84 -3.35 -18.33 -16.10
N THR A 85 -2.03 -18.46 -16.17
CA THR A 85 -1.16 -17.51 -16.87
C THR A 85 -1.34 -17.57 -18.38
N LEU A 86 -1.68 -18.74 -18.94
CA LEU A 86 -1.95 -18.90 -20.37
C LEU A 86 -3.33 -18.36 -20.78
N ALA A 87 -4.31 -18.30 -19.88
CA ALA A 87 -5.70 -17.96 -20.18
C ALA A 87 -5.90 -16.69 -21.05
N PRO A 88 -5.15 -15.58 -20.82
CA PRO A 88 -5.27 -14.38 -21.64
C PRO A 88 -4.73 -14.53 -23.07
N TYR A 89 -3.79 -15.46 -23.29
CA TYR A 89 -3.02 -15.55 -24.52
C TYR A 89 -3.45 -16.70 -25.43
N ILE A 90 -4.31 -17.59 -24.94
CA ILE A 90 -4.75 -18.75 -25.71
C ILE A 90 -5.62 -18.32 -26.92
N PRO A 91 -5.19 -18.68 -28.15
CA PRO A 91 -5.97 -18.42 -29.36
C PRO A 91 -7.28 -19.22 -29.40
N THR A 92 -8.29 -18.68 -30.08
CA THR A 92 -9.64 -19.28 -30.17
C THR A 92 -9.64 -20.74 -30.60
N LYS A 93 -8.75 -21.13 -31.52
CA LYS A 93 -8.60 -22.52 -32.01
C LYS A 93 -8.21 -23.52 -30.92
N HIS A 94 -7.59 -23.07 -29.82
CA HIS A 94 -7.11 -23.92 -28.74
C HIS A 94 -7.99 -23.85 -27.48
N LEU A 95 -9.09 -23.07 -27.49
CA LEU A 95 -9.97 -22.92 -26.33
C LEU A 95 -10.63 -24.23 -25.89
N ALA A 96 -11.03 -25.09 -26.83
CA ALA A 96 -11.65 -26.37 -26.48
C ALA A 96 -10.69 -27.26 -25.67
N SER A 97 -9.43 -27.37 -26.10
CA SER A 97 -8.39 -28.11 -25.37
C SER A 97 -8.07 -27.43 -24.04
N PHE A 98 -8.00 -26.10 -24.00
CA PHE A 98 -7.81 -25.35 -22.76
C PHE A 98 -8.91 -25.60 -21.74
N TYR A 99 -10.19 -25.45 -22.11
CA TYR A 99 -11.32 -25.69 -21.21
C TYR A 99 -11.39 -27.14 -20.77
N SER A 100 -11.08 -28.10 -21.65
CA SER A 100 -10.92 -29.51 -21.27
C SER A 100 -9.87 -29.66 -20.17
N SER A 101 -8.67 -29.09 -20.35
CA SER A 101 -7.60 -29.12 -19.35
C SER A 101 -8.01 -28.45 -18.04
N VAL A 102 -8.71 -27.32 -18.08
CA VAL A 102 -9.27 -26.67 -16.89
C VAL A 102 -10.28 -27.57 -16.20
N HIS A 103 -11.17 -28.23 -16.93
CA HIS A 103 -12.16 -29.16 -16.36
C HIS A 103 -11.53 -30.40 -15.70
N THR A 104 -10.33 -30.82 -16.12
CA THR A 104 -9.64 -31.94 -15.47
C THR A 104 -9.09 -31.62 -14.07
N LEU A 105 -8.99 -30.34 -13.71
CA LEU A 105 -8.55 -29.92 -12.38
C LEU A 105 -9.58 -30.37 -11.33
N GLN A 106 -9.12 -30.94 -10.23
CA GLN A 106 -9.94 -31.39 -9.12
C GLN A 106 -10.32 -30.25 -8.18
N ASN A 107 -9.44 -29.26 -8.00
CA ASN A 107 -9.68 -28.11 -7.14
C ASN A 107 -10.60 -27.08 -7.82
N PRO A 108 -11.83 -26.85 -7.30
CA PRO A 108 -12.77 -25.89 -7.88
C PRO A 108 -12.27 -24.44 -7.80
N GLN A 109 -11.43 -24.09 -6.82
CA GLN A 109 -10.84 -22.75 -6.73
C GLN A 109 -9.92 -22.44 -7.90
N TRP A 110 -9.13 -23.42 -8.33
CA TRP A 110 -8.22 -23.26 -9.48
C TRP A 110 -8.99 -23.14 -10.78
N ARG A 111 -10.00 -23.99 -10.98
CA ARG A 111 -10.93 -23.86 -12.13
C ARG A 111 -11.52 -22.47 -12.22
N THR A 112 -12.02 -21.97 -11.10
CA THR A 112 -12.58 -20.64 -11.00
C THR A 112 -11.58 -19.57 -11.43
N GLN A 113 -10.39 -19.51 -10.82
CA GLN A 113 -9.41 -18.45 -11.08
C GLN A 113 -9.02 -18.37 -12.56
N ILE A 114 -8.84 -19.53 -13.19
CA ILE A 114 -8.49 -19.61 -14.61
C ILE A 114 -9.62 -19.08 -15.50
N LEU A 115 -10.87 -19.47 -15.21
CA LEU A 115 -12.04 -19.03 -15.97
C LEU A 115 -12.34 -17.54 -15.76
N VAL A 116 -12.18 -17.02 -14.54
CA VAL A 116 -12.29 -15.59 -14.23
C VAL A 116 -11.29 -14.79 -15.05
N ARG A 117 -10.04 -15.26 -15.12
CA ARG A 117 -9.00 -14.61 -15.91
C ARG A 117 -9.28 -14.64 -17.41
N ARG A 118 -9.93 -15.70 -17.91
CA ARG A 118 -10.40 -15.77 -19.30
C ARG A 118 -11.59 -14.86 -19.56
N ALA A 119 -12.55 -14.79 -18.64
CA ALA A 119 -13.76 -13.98 -18.77
C ALA A 119 -13.45 -12.50 -19.00
N ALA A 120 -12.38 -11.97 -18.39
CA ALA A 120 -11.95 -10.58 -18.56
C ALA A 120 -11.63 -10.17 -20.01
N ILE A 121 -11.32 -11.13 -20.89
CA ILE A 121 -11.03 -10.90 -22.32
C ILE A 121 -11.96 -11.68 -23.26
N ALA A 122 -13.00 -12.28 -22.71
CA ALA A 122 -13.90 -13.14 -23.45
C ALA A 122 -14.81 -12.34 -24.38
N SER A 123 -15.12 -12.91 -25.55
CA SER A 123 -16.18 -12.38 -26.42
C SER A 123 -17.56 -12.56 -25.78
N GLU A 124 -18.57 -11.82 -26.25
CA GLU A 124 -19.96 -11.92 -25.74
C GLU A 124 -20.51 -13.36 -25.81
N ALA A 125 -20.19 -14.10 -26.89
CA ALA A 125 -20.57 -15.50 -27.04
C ALA A 125 -19.87 -16.42 -26.01
N GLU A 126 -18.59 -16.17 -25.72
CA GLU A 126 -17.86 -16.88 -24.67
C GLU A 126 -18.41 -16.54 -23.27
N LEU A 127 -18.76 -15.28 -23.01
CA LEU A 127 -19.35 -14.83 -21.74
C LEU A 127 -20.71 -15.49 -21.49
N ALA A 128 -21.56 -15.59 -22.51
CA ALA A 128 -22.85 -16.29 -22.41
C ALA A 128 -22.66 -17.77 -22.03
N GLN A 129 -21.70 -18.46 -22.65
CA GLN A 129 -21.38 -19.85 -22.31
C GLN A 129 -20.87 -19.97 -20.86
N LEU A 130 -19.99 -19.06 -20.43
CA LEU A 130 -19.47 -19.03 -19.06
C LEU A 130 -20.57 -18.73 -18.03
N LEU A 131 -21.51 -17.82 -18.35
CA LEU A 131 -22.66 -17.51 -17.49
C LEU A 131 -23.56 -18.73 -17.31
N GLU A 132 -23.86 -19.45 -18.38
CA GLU A 132 -24.64 -20.69 -18.28
C GLU A 132 -23.91 -21.74 -17.43
N THR A 133 -22.58 -21.89 -17.56
CA THR A 133 -21.83 -22.77 -16.65
C THR A 133 -21.88 -22.32 -15.18
N ALA A 134 -21.89 -21.01 -14.93
CA ALA A 134 -22.01 -20.45 -13.59
C ALA A 134 -23.40 -20.72 -12.99
N LEU A 135 -24.46 -20.50 -13.76
CA LEU A 135 -25.84 -20.68 -13.28
C LEU A 135 -26.21 -22.15 -13.06
N THR A 136 -25.65 -23.06 -13.87
CA THR A 136 -25.97 -24.51 -13.81
C THR A 136 -25.10 -25.29 -12.82
N THR A 137 -23.96 -24.75 -12.38
CA THR A 137 -23.10 -25.46 -11.43
C THR A 137 -23.78 -25.65 -10.08
N GLN A 138 -23.56 -26.79 -9.43
CA GLN A 138 -24.08 -27.07 -8.07
C GLN A 138 -23.16 -26.54 -6.97
N ASP A 139 -21.89 -26.28 -7.28
CA ASP A 139 -20.92 -25.75 -6.33
C ASP A 139 -21.18 -24.25 -6.10
N ALA A 140 -21.73 -23.90 -4.93
CA ALA A 140 -22.08 -22.54 -4.56
C ALA A 140 -20.86 -21.59 -4.57
N LYS A 141 -19.69 -22.07 -4.11
CA LYS A 141 -18.47 -21.27 -4.07
C LYS A 141 -17.99 -20.97 -5.48
N TRP A 142 -18.00 -21.96 -6.36
CA TRP A 142 -17.63 -21.81 -7.76
C TRP A 142 -18.62 -20.89 -8.50
N ARG A 143 -19.93 -21.08 -8.28
CA ARG A 143 -20.99 -20.22 -8.83
C ARG A 143 -20.72 -18.76 -8.52
N GLY A 144 -20.57 -18.42 -7.24
CA GLY A 144 -20.42 -17.02 -6.86
C GLY A 144 -19.15 -16.38 -7.41
N ASN A 145 -18.03 -17.09 -7.46
CA ASN A 145 -16.80 -16.51 -8.02
C ASN A 145 -16.87 -16.31 -9.55
N LEU A 146 -17.55 -17.20 -10.29
CA LEU A 146 -17.80 -16.98 -11.72
C LEU A 146 -18.75 -15.82 -11.94
N LEU A 147 -19.85 -15.74 -11.18
CA LEU A 147 -20.77 -14.61 -11.25
C LEU A 147 -20.07 -13.28 -10.95
N GLU A 148 -19.16 -13.24 -9.98
CA GLU A 148 -18.36 -12.05 -9.63
C GLU A 148 -17.60 -11.51 -10.85
N ALA A 149 -17.03 -12.38 -11.69
CA ALA A 149 -16.33 -11.98 -12.91
C ALA A 149 -17.26 -11.66 -14.09
N LEU A 150 -18.45 -12.25 -14.12
CA LEU A 150 -19.36 -12.14 -15.27
C LEU A 150 -20.35 -10.98 -15.13
N ILE A 151 -20.75 -10.57 -13.91
CA ILE A 151 -21.68 -9.45 -13.68
C ILE A 151 -21.29 -8.16 -14.40
N PRO A 152 -20.01 -7.73 -14.43
CA PRO A 152 -19.62 -6.52 -15.16
C PRO A 152 -19.82 -6.58 -16.68
N GLY A 153 -19.83 -7.79 -17.26
CA GLY A 153 -20.03 -8.03 -18.70
C GLY A 153 -21.42 -8.58 -19.06
N ALA A 154 -22.25 -8.89 -18.06
CA ALA A 154 -23.55 -9.52 -18.29
C ALA A 154 -24.55 -8.55 -18.96
N PRO A 155 -25.41 -9.06 -19.86
CA PRO A 155 -26.51 -8.28 -20.43
C PRO A 155 -27.60 -8.02 -19.39
N GLU A 156 -28.32 -6.90 -19.51
CA GLU A 156 -29.37 -6.50 -18.55
C GLU A 156 -30.50 -7.55 -18.42
N THR A 157 -30.74 -8.31 -19.48
CA THR A 157 -31.74 -9.38 -19.55
C THR A 157 -31.47 -10.52 -18.56
N ASP A 158 -30.21 -10.74 -18.18
CA ASP A 158 -29.84 -11.83 -17.25
C ASP A 158 -29.73 -11.37 -15.79
N LEU A 159 -29.88 -10.07 -15.48
CA LEU A 159 -29.70 -9.54 -14.11
C LEU A 159 -30.68 -10.15 -13.10
N THR A 160 -31.90 -10.50 -13.51
CA THR A 160 -32.87 -11.20 -12.65
C THR A 160 -32.39 -12.62 -12.31
N ARG A 161 -31.98 -13.39 -13.32
CA ARG A 161 -31.45 -14.75 -13.15
C ARG A 161 -30.20 -14.74 -12.28
N ILE A 162 -29.35 -13.72 -12.47
CA ILE A 162 -28.18 -13.52 -11.63
C ILE A 162 -28.62 -13.20 -10.20
N LEU A 163 -29.54 -12.27 -9.98
CA LEU A 163 -30.05 -11.93 -8.64
C LEU A 163 -30.58 -13.16 -7.92
N ASP A 164 -31.40 -13.98 -8.58
CA ASP A 164 -31.91 -15.24 -8.03
C ASP A 164 -30.76 -16.16 -7.62
N ALA A 165 -29.74 -16.29 -8.49
CA ALA A 165 -28.55 -17.06 -8.18
C ALA A 165 -27.68 -16.47 -7.06
N VAL A 166 -27.69 -15.14 -6.86
CA VAL A 166 -27.03 -14.44 -5.73
C VAL A 166 -27.80 -14.66 -4.42
N MET A 167 -29.13 -14.84 -4.48
CA MET A 167 -29.96 -15.10 -3.30
C MET A 167 -29.98 -16.56 -2.85
N LEU A 168 -29.45 -17.48 -3.65
CA LEU A 168 -29.19 -18.86 -3.23
C LEU A 168 -28.22 -18.92 -2.03
N PRO A 169 -28.17 -20.03 -1.27
CA PRO A 169 -27.30 -20.14 -0.10
C PRO A 169 -25.81 -19.98 -0.48
N HIS A 170 -25.28 -18.81 -0.16
CA HIS A 170 -23.87 -18.44 -0.27
C HIS A 170 -23.29 -18.11 1.11
N THR A 171 -21.97 -17.95 1.17
CA THR A 171 -21.41 -17.21 2.31
C THR A 171 -21.88 -15.76 2.24
N ILE A 172 -22.24 -15.19 3.39
CA ILE A 172 -22.68 -13.79 3.52
C ILE A 172 -21.69 -12.83 2.79
N LEU A 173 -20.37 -13.04 2.98
CA LEU A 173 -19.31 -12.29 2.28
C LEU A 173 -19.43 -12.33 0.75
N GLN A 174 -19.68 -13.49 0.17
CA GLN A 174 -19.78 -13.67 -1.28
C GLN A 174 -21.06 -13.03 -1.83
N GLN A 175 -22.18 -13.18 -1.12
CA GLN A 175 -23.45 -12.53 -1.46
C GLN A 175 -23.28 -11.01 -1.57
N LEU A 176 -22.55 -10.38 -0.63
CA LEU A 176 -22.33 -8.94 -0.67
C LEU A 176 -21.44 -8.45 -1.80
N ARG A 177 -20.40 -9.20 -2.14
CA ARG A 177 -19.56 -8.87 -3.30
C ARG A 177 -20.38 -8.87 -4.58
N LEU A 178 -21.22 -9.88 -4.76
CA LEU A 178 -22.10 -9.99 -5.92
C LEU A 178 -23.14 -8.88 -5.96
N LEU A 179 -23.80 -8.59 -4.83
CA LEU A 179 -24.77 -7.50 -4.75
C LEU A 179 -24.13 -6.13 -5.01
N HIS A 180 -22.91 -5.88 -4.50
CA HIS A 180 -22.15 -4.66 -4.76
C HIS A 180 -21.91 -4.44 -6.26
N LEU A 181 -21.63 -5.51 -7.01
CA LEU A 181 -21.43 -5.43 -8.46
C LEU A 181 -22.74 -5.32 -9.23
N LEU A 182 -23.81 -5.94 -8.72
CA LEU A 182 -25.09 -6.04 -9.40
C LEU A 182 -25.93 -4.75 -9.30
N VAL A 183 -26.01 -4.14 -8.11
CA VAL A 183 -26.88 -2.98 -7.83
C VAL A 183 -26.61 -1.74 -8.68
N PRO A 184 -25.36 -1.32 -8.95
CA PRO A 184 -25.08 -0.18 -9.83
C PRO A 184 -25.63 -0.37 -11.26
N ARG A 185 -25.87 -1.62 -11.66
CA ARG A 185 -26.41 -1.98 -12.99
C ARG A 185 -27.92 -2.20 -12.99
N MET A 186 -28.59 -2.09 -11.85
CA MET A 186 -30.04 -2.31 -11.75
C MET A 186 -30.83 -1.06 -12.14
N PRO A 187 -31.75 -1.15 -13.11
CA PRO A 187 -32.73 -0.09 -13.36
C PRO A 187 -33.71 0.08 -12.19
N ASP A 188 -34.25 1.29 -12.01
CA ASP A 188 -35.13 1.65 -10.88
C ASP A 188 -36.36 0.72 -10.73
N GLY A 189 -36.88 0.19 -11.85
CA GLY A 189 -38.00 -0.75 -11.86
C GLY A 189 -37.73 -2.10 -11.16
N PHE A 190 -36.47 -2.42 -10.85
CA PHE A 190 -36.06 -3.66 -10.18
C PHE A 190 -36.10 -3.56 -8.66
N PHE A 191 -36.29 -2.37 -8.08
CA PHE A 191 -36.29 -2.15 -6.63
C PHE A 191 -37.25 -3.08 -5.87
N PRO A 192 -38.51 -3.29 -6.30
CA PRO A 192 -39.41 -4.19 -5.58
C PRO A 192 -38.87 -5.62 -5.48
N THR A 193 -38.26 -6.13 -6.55
CA THR A 193 -37.67 -7.48 -6.58
C THR A 193 -36.42 -7.56 -5.69
N LEU A 194 -35.54 -6.56 -5.72
CA LEU A 194 -34.38 -6.49 -4.84
C LEU A 194 -34.79 -6.40 -3.36
N TRP A 195 -35.71 -5.50 -3.03
CA TRP A 195 -36.14 -5.27 -1.65
C TRP A 195 -36.85 -6.50 -1.08
N THR A 196 -37.75 -7.11 -1.86
CA THR A 196 -38.41 -8.36 -1.45
C THR A 196 -37.40 -9.48 -1.27
N ALA A 197 -36.44 -9.65 -2.19
CA ALA A 197 -35.37 -10.62 -2.06
C ALA A 197 -34.57 -10.45 -0.76
N ILE A 198 -34.16 -9.23 -0.42
CA ILE A 198 -33.42 -8.93 0.82
C ILE A 198 -34.27 -9.24 2.05
N VAL A 199 -35.50 -8.73 2.12
CA VAL A 199 -36.36 -8.88 3.32
C VAL A 199 -36.83 -10.33 3.52
N THR A 200 -37.04 -11.10 2.46
CA THR A 200 -37.59 -12.47 2.55
C THR A 200 -36.53 -13.55 2.76
N ASN A 201 -35.34 -13.39 2.17
CA ASN A 201 -34.32 -14.44 2.17
C ASN A 201 -33.24 -14.26 3.25
N THR A 202 -33.30 -13.20 4.07
CA THR A 202 -32.22 -12.86 5.01
C THR A 202 -32.74 -12.59 6.42
N ASP A 203 -31.91 -12.92 7.41
CA ASP A 203 -32.18 -12.56 8.80
C ASP A 203 -31.90 -11.07 9.08
N GLU A 204 -32.30 -10.57 10.25
CA GLU A 204 -32.11 -9.16 10.65
C GLU A 204 -30.65 -8.70 10.52
N SER A 205 -29.69 -9.55 10.89
CA SER A 205 -28.27 -9.19 10.90
C SER A 205 -27.69 -9.17 9.49
N GLN A 206 -28.09 -10.13 8.65
CA GLN A 206 -27.71 -10.21 7.24
C GLN A 206 -28.29 -9.05 6.45
N ALA A 207 -29.56 -8.68 6.68
CA ALA A 207 -30.20 -7.53 6.03
C ALA A 207 -29.46 -6.22 6.32
N LEU A 208 -29.02 -6.02 7.57
CA LEU A 208 -28.19 -4.85 7.95
C LEU A 208 -26.84 -4.87 7.22
N TRP A 209 -26.20 -6.03 7.13
CA TRP A 209 -24.90 -6.14 6.45
C TRP A 209 -25.04 -5.87 4.95
N ILE A 210 -26.08 -6.42 4.31
CA ILE A 210 -26.43 -6.14 2.92
C ILE A 210 -26.65 -4.66 2.69
N LEU A 211 -27.52 -4.04 3.48
CA LEU A 211 -27.83 -2.63 3.34
C LEU A 211 -26.57 -1.75 3.48
N ARG A 212 -25.66 -2.11 4.39
CA ARG A 212 -24.41 -1.37 4.60
C ARG A 212 -23.48 -1.40 3.38
N THR A 213 -23.52 -2.46 2.59
CA THR A 213 -22.74 -2.56 1.35
C THR A 213 -23.47 -1.93 0.17
N LEU A 214 -24.80 -1.92 0.18
CA LEU A 214 -25.59 -1.34 -0.91
C LEU A 214 -25.69 0.17 -0.82
N ALA A 215 -25.84 0.74 0.38
CA ALA A 215 -26.11 2.16 0.60
C ALA A 215 -25.20 3.14 -0.16
N PRO A 216 -23.86 2.92 -0.28
CA PRO A 216 -22.99 3.80 -1.04
C PRO A 216 -23.26 3.87 -2.55
N ASN A 217 -23.91 2.84 -3.10
CA ASN A 217 -24.07 2.64 -4.54
C ASN A 217 -25.52 2.81 -5.03
N LEU A 218 -26.42 3.27 -4.17
CA LEU A 218 -27.81 3.52 -4.54
C LEU A 218 -27.91 4.80 -5.38
N SER A 219 -28.65 4.74 -6.49
CA SER A 219 -29.08 5.95 -7.19
C SER A 219 -29.96 6.82 -6.27
N PRO A 220 -30.05 8.15 -6.47
CA PRO A 220 -30.88 9.00 -5.60
C PRO A 220 -32.35 8.57 -5.50
N THR A 221 -32.90 8.00 -6.58
CA THR A 221 -34.25 7.44 -6.64
C THR A 221 -34.36 6.15 -5.82
N LEU A 222 -33.45 5.20 -6.04
CA LEU A 222 -33.38 3.96 -5.26
C LEU A 222 -33.12 4.22 -3.77
N PHE A 223 -32.31 5.22 -3.43
CA PHE A 223 -32.08 5.64 -2.05
C PHE A 223 -33.39 6.00 -1.36
N MET A 224 -34.21 6.87 -1.98
CA MET A 224 -35.47 7.30 -1.38
C MET A 224 -36.47 6.16 -1.24
N HIS A 225 -36.59 5.31 -2.26
CA HIS A 225 -37.42 4.11 -2.16
C HIS A 225 -36.95 3.16 -1.04
N THR A 226 -35.64 3.02 -0.86
CA THR A 226 -35.04 2.22 0.22
C THR A 226 -35.32 2.84 1.59
N TRP A 227 -35.21 4.17 1.72
CA TRP A 227 -35.50 4.90 2.95
C TRP A 227 -36.97 4.75 3.37
N GLU A 228 -37.90 4.96 2.44
CA GLU A 228 -39.34 4.82 2.66
C GLU A 228 -39.72 3.38 3.01
N ALA A 229 -39.17 2.40 2.28
CA ALA A 229 -39.41 0.99 2.57
C ALA A 229 -38.87 0.60 3.94
N THR A 230 -37.73 1.16 4.36
CA THR A 230 -37.15 0.98 5.69
C THR A 230 -38.06 1.55 6.78
N LEU A 231 -38.73 2.69 6.55
CA LEU A 231 -39.66 3.28 7.52
C LEU A 231 -40.84 2.34 7.85
N GLN A 232 -41.24 1.49 6.90
CA GLN A 232 -42.35 0.53 7.06
C GLN A 232 -41.95 -0.74 7.85
N ILE A 233 -40.67 -0.91 8.19
CA ILE A 233 -40.20 -2.06 8.98
C ILE A 233 -40.75 -1.96 10.42
N LYS A 234 -41.51 -2.98 10.84
CA LYS A 234 -42.22 -2.99 12.13
C LYS A 234 -41.27 -2.93 13.35
N PRO A 235 -40.18 -3.71 13.44
CA PRO A 235 -39.28 -3.61 14.57
C PRO A 235 -38.52 -2.27 14.58
N ALA A 236 -38.80 -1.42 15.57
CA ALA A 236 -38.20 -0.09 15.70
C ALA A 236 -36.66 -0.12 15.80
N LYS A 237 -36.11 -1.16 16.41
CA LYS A 237 -34.65 -1.38 16.52
C LYS A 237 -34.01 -1.64 15.16
N THR A 238 -34.56 -2.56 14.37
CA THR A 238 -34.07 -2.89 13.01
C THR A 238 -34.19 -1.69 12.09
N ARG A 239 -35.37 -1.03 12.11
CA ARG A 239 -35.63 0.18 11.33
C ARG A 239 -34.59 1.26 11.58
N THR A 240 -34.33 1.59 12.84
CA THR A 240 -33.38 2.66 13.18
C THR A 240 -31.93 2.30 12.87
N ALA A 241 -31.55 1.02 13.01
CA ALA A 241 -30.25 0.53 12.59
C ALA A 241 -30.06 0.64 11.05
N MET A 242 -31.08 0.27 10.27
CA MET A 242 -31.06 0.41 8.81
C MET A 242 -31.01 1.89 8.36
N LEU A 243 -31.78 2.77 9.00
CA LEU A 243 -31.73 4.21 8.71
C LEU A 243 -30.39 4.84 9.09
N ALA A 244 -29.77 4.38 10.19
CA ALA A 244 -28.43 4.82 10.55
C ALA A 244 -27.39 4.41 9.50
N ILE A 245 -27.58 3.28 8.82
CA ILE A 245 -26.73 2.85 7.70
C ILE A 245 -26.95 3.72 6.46
N LEU A 246 -28.19 4.12 6.18
CA LEU A 246 -28.52 4.94 5.01
C LEU A 246 -28.11 6.41 5.19
N ALA A 247 -28.18 6.95 6.41
CA ALA A 247 -27.92 8.35 6.73
C ALA A 247 -26.68 8.98 6.07
N PRO A 248 -25.47 8.36 6.12
CA PRO A 248 -24.28 8.94 5.49
C PRO A 248 -24.38 9.07 3.97
N HIS A 249 -25.28 8.30 3.34
CA HIS A 249 -25.44 8.23 1.90
C HIS A 249 -26.64 9.06 1.39
N THR A 250 -27.19 9.93 2.24
CA THR A 250 -28.32 10.79 1.89
C THR A 250 -27.94 11.75 0.75
N PRO A 251 -28.61 11.68 -0.41
CA PRO A 251 -28.40 12.65 -1.49
C PRO A 251 -28.85 14.04 -1.06
N THR A 252 -28.09 15.09 -1.43
CA THR A 252 -28.37 16.48 -1.05
C THR A 252 -29.78 16.93 -1.46
N SER A 253 -30.28 16.45 -2.60
CA SER A 253 -31.64 16.74 -3.11
C SER A 253 -32.76 16.27 -2.17
N TYR A 254 -32.50 15.25 -1.36
CA TYR A 254 -33.48 14.62 -0.48
C TYR A 254 -33.21 14.85 1.00
N PHE A 255 -32.15 15.58 1.36
CA PHE A 255 -31.78 15.83 2.76
C PHE A 255 -32.95 16.39 3.58
N LYS A 256 -33.66 17.40 3.07
CA LYS A 256 -34.79 18.01 3.77
C LYS A 256 -35.93 17.03 4.02
N GLN A 257 -36.24 16.20 3.03
CA GLN A 257 -37.29 15.17 3.16
C GLN A 257 -36.89 14.13 4.21
N VAL A 258 -35.64 13.68 4.19
CA VAL A 258 -35.07 12.79 5.22
C VAL A 258 -35.15 13.43 6.60
N TRP A 259 -34.74 14.69 6.72
CA TRP A 259 -34.75 15.47 7.96
C TRP A 259 -36.16 15.61 8.55
N ASP A 260 -37.15 15.97 7.74
CA ASP A 260 -38.54 16.13 8.16
C ASP A 260 -39.16 14.82 8.67
N MET A 261 -38.63 13.67 8.24
CA MET A 261 -39.06 12.34 8.69
C MET A 261 -38.41 11.91 10.02
N LEU A 262 -37.29 12.51 10.44
CA LEU A 262 -36.53 12.09 11.64
C LEU A 262 -37.26 12.23 12.97
N PRO A 263 -38.09 13.26 13.22
CA PRO A 263 -38.83 13.37 14.49
C PRO A 263 -39.71 12.15 14.81
N SER A 264 -40.16 11.42 13.78
CA SER A 264 -40.92 10.18 13.94
C SER A 264 -40.13 9.03 14.58
N LEU A 265 -38.81 9.18 14.72
CA LEU A 265 -37.86 8.18 15.23
C LEU A 265 -37.40 8.46 16.68
N PHE A 266 -37.83 9.58 17.28
CA PHE A 266 -37.28 10.14 18.53
C PHE A 266 -37.40 9.21 19.77
N SER A 267 -38.26 8.20 19.74
CA SER A 267 -38.48 7.28 20.86
C SER A 267 -37.45 6.14 20.99
N THR A 268 -36.38 6.13 20.18
CA THR A 268 -35.46 4.99 20.07
C THR A 268 -34.01 5.33 20.43
N TYR A 269 -33.34 4.41 21.14
CA TYR A 269 -31.93 4.53 21.53
C TYR A 269 -30.98 4.76 20.35
N ASN A 270 -31.36 4.43 19.11
CA ASN A 270 -30.50 4.56 17.92
C ASN A 270 -30.72 5.86 17.13
N TYR A 271 -31.62 6.75 17.57
CA TYR A 271 -31.91 8.02 16.89
C TYR A 271 -30.66 8.90 16.71
N TRP A 272 -29.87 9.06 17.78
CA TRP A 272 -28.66 9.88 17.73
C TRP A 272 -27.62 9.34 16.75
N LYS A 273 -27.59 8.02 16.48
CA LYS A 273 -26.67 7.44 15.49
C LYS A 273 -27.04 7.84 14.07
N VAL A 274 -28.34 7.98 13.78
CA VAL A 274 -28.83 8.52 12.51
C VAL A 274 -28.41 9.98 12.36
N LEU A 275 -28.58 10.79 13.41
CA LEU A 275 -28.16 12.21 13.41
C LEU A 275 -26.63 12.37 13.24
N GLU A 276 -25.85 11.61 14.01
CA GLU A 276 -24.38 11.60 13.91
C GLU A 276 -23.90 11.23 12.50
N ASN A 277 -24.60 10.31 11.85
CA ASN A 277 -24.28 9.88 10.50
C ASN A 277 -24.81 10.84 9.40
N LEU A 278 -25.81 11.68 9.71
CA LEU A 278 -26.30 12.72 8.81
C LEU A 278 -25.43 13.99 8.86
N ALA A 279 -24.68 14.21 9.94
CA ALA A 279 -23.84 15.38 10.15
C ALA A 279 -22.93 15.68 8.95
N ASP A 280 -22.35 14.65 8.35
CA ASP A 280 -21.45 14.78 7.19
C ASP A 280 -22.15 15.25 5.90
N ARG A 281 -23.48 15.34 5.86
CA ARG A 281 -24.30 15.60 4.65
C ARG A 281 -25.22 16.82 4.78
N VAL A 282 -25.10 17.58 5.87
CA VAL A 282 -25.98 18.73 6.13
C VAL A 282 -25.72 19.83 5.09
N PRO A 283 -26.74 20.24 4.31
CA PRO A 283 -26.61 21.35 3.37
C PRO A 283 -26.55 22.69 4.10
N VAL A 284 -25.94 23.68 3.44
CA VAL A 284 -25.70 25.04 4.01
C VAL A 284 -26.96 25.67 4.59
N THR A 285 -28.08 25.50 3.90
CA THR A 285 -29.36 26.11 4.26
C THR A 285 -29.92 25.60 5.58
N GLU A 286 -29.52 24.40 6.00
CA GLU A 286 -30.06 23.72 7.19
C GLU A 286 -29.03 23.65 8.33
N LEU A 287 -27.81 24.18 8.16
CA LEU A 287 -26.73 24.05 9.15
C LEU A 287 -27.08 24.65 10.51
N TYR A 288 -27.65 25.86 10.54
CA TYR A 288 -28.06 26.52 11.80
C TYR A 288 -29.18 25.74 12.50
N ALA A 289 -30.15 25.22 11.74
CA ALA A 289 -31.23 24.40 12.28
C ALA A 289 -30.69 23.06 12.83
N PHE A 290 -29.70 22.47 12.15
CA PHE A 290 -29.03 21.26 12.61
C PHE A 290 -28.21 21.52 13.89
N PHE A 291 -27.45 22.61 13.95
CA PHE A 291 -26.64 22.97 15.12
C PHE A 291 -27.50 23.20 16.37
N THR A 292 -28.55 24.01 16.25
CA THR A 292 -29.51 24.25 17.36
C THR A 292 -30.21 22.97 17.82
N SER A 293 -30.45 22.02 16.90
CA SER A 293 -31.00 20.71 17.26
C SER A 293 -30.01 19.87 18.08
N ILE A 294 -28.70 19.96 17.83
CA ILE A 294 -27.65 19.27 18.60
C ILE A 294 -27.52 19.83 20.02
N GLU A 295 -27.73 21.13 20.22
CA GLU A 295 -27.70 21.75 21.55
C GLU A 295 -28.74 21.13 22.50
N THR A 296 -29.82 20.55 21.97
CA THR A 296 -30.83 19.85 22.78
C THR A 296 -30.41 18.46 23.29
N VAL A 297 -29.28 17.93 22.81
CA VAL A 297 -28.76 16.60 23.20
C VAL A 297 -28.11 16.65 24.58
N ARG A 298 -28.62 15.91 25.56
CA ARG A 298 -28.14 15.99 26.96
C ARG A 298 -26.74 15.41 27.22
N GLN A 299 -26.17 14.62 26.30
CA GLN A 299 -24.89 13.94 26.51
C GLN A 299 -23.76 14.63 25.74
N GLU A 300 -22.83 15.26 26.46
CA GLU A 300 -21.71 16.04 25.91
C GLU A 300 -20.84 15.23 24.95
N LYS A 301 -20.54 13.97 25.27
CA LYS A 301 -19.73 13.11 24.39
C LYS A 301 -20.40 12.92 23.02
N LEU A 302 -21.71 12.66 22.99
CA LEU A 302 -22.45 12.50 21.73
C LEU A 302 -22.52 13.82 20.96
N GLN A 303 -22.70 14.96 21.64
CA GLN A 303 -22.66 16.27 21.00
C GLN A 303 -21.31 16.51 20.31
N VAL A 304 -20.21 16.27 21.02
CA VAL A 304 -18.86 16.42 20.47
C VAL A 304 -18.64 15.47 19.30
N ASP A 305 -19.08 14.21 19.39
CA ASP A 305 -18.93 13.24 18.29
C ASP A 305 -19.70 13.66 17.02
N ILE A 306 -20.90 14.24 17.17
CA ILE A 306 -21.68 14.79 16.04
C ILE A 306 -21.01 16.05 15.47
N LEU A 307 -20.54 16.97 16.32
CA LEU A 307 -19.91 18.22 15.90
C LEU A 307 -18.57 17.99 15.21
N VAL A 308 -17.73 17.10 15.73
CA VAL A 308 -16.44 16.73 15.11
C VAL A 308 -16.62 16.14 13.71
N ARG A 309 -17.78 15.53 13.43
CA ARG A 309 -18.16 15.02 12.11
C ARG A 309 -18.72 16.12 11.19
N LEU A 310 -19.57 16.97 11.72
CA LEU A 310 -20.14 18.11 11.01
C LEU A 310 -19.08 19.11 10.54
N LEU A 311 -18.13 19.45 11.42
CA LEU A 311 -17.25 20.60 11.27
C LEU A 311 -16.29 20.52 10.07
N PRO A 312 -15.55 19.43 9.79
CA PRO A 312 -14.65 19.38 8.64
C PRO A 312 -15.36 19.67 7.32
N HIS A 313 -16.50 19.02 7.07
CA HIS A 313 -17.28 19.23 5.85
C HIS A 313 -17.91 20.62 5.78
N ALA A 314 -18.40 21.12 6.92
CA ALA A 314 -18.93 22.46 7.04
C ALA A 314 -17.85 23.53 6.81
N LEU A 315 -16.65 23.37 7.35
CA LEU A 315 -15.58 24.36 7.23
C LEU A 315 -14.99 24.39 5.80
N GLU A 316 -14.88 23.23 5.14
CA GLU A 316 -14.39 23.13 3.75
C GLU A 316 -15.38 23.68 2.71
N ILE A 317 -16.66 23.32 2.79
CA ILE A 317 -17.65 23.73 1.78
C ILE A 317 -18.18 25.15 2.05
N LEU A 318 -18.21 25.57 3.32
CA LEU A 318 -18.93 26.77 3.75
C LEU A 318 -18.03 27.94 4.10
N GLN A 319 -16.70 27.80 3.94
CA GLN A 319 -15.73 28.85 4.24
C GLN A 319 -16.09 30.27 3.75
N PRO A 320 -16.68 30.49 2.55
CA PRO A 320 -17.07 31.84 2.11
C PRO A 320 -18.36 32.40 2.76
N GLN A 321 -19.13 31.59 3.50
CA GLN A 321 -20.44 31.97 4.07
C GLN A 321 -20.50 31.91 5.60
N LEU A 322 -19.47 31.38 6.27
CA LEU A 322 -19.41 31.33 7.72
C LEU A 322 -19.10 32.72 8.31
N THR A 323 -19.92 33.15 9.26
CA THR A 323 -19.75 34.43 9.97
C THR A 323 -18.89 34.26 11.23
N THR A 324 -18.26 35.33 11.71
CA THR A 324 -17.53 35.33 12.98
C THR A 324 -18.40 34.88 14.16
N ALA A 325 -19.70 35.19 14.13
CA ALA A 325 -20.68 34.76 15.12
C ALA A 325 -20.81 33.23 15.24
N PHE A 326 -20.64 32.49 14.13
CA PHE A 326 -20.65 31.02 14.15
C PHE A 326 -19.46 30.45 14.93
N PHE A 327 -18.26 30.99 14.68
CA PHE A 327 -17.06 30.60 15.41
C PHE A 327 -17.15 30.96 16.89
N GLU A 328 -17.71 32.12 17.23
CA GLU A 328 -17.96 32.51 18.63
C GLU A 328 -18.93 31.56 19.33
N GLN A 329 -20.02 31.14 18.67
CA GLN A 329 -20.97 30.19 19.25
C GLN A 329 -20.32 28.81 19.51
N ILE A 330 -19.54 28.29 18.56
CA ILE A 330 -18.79 27.04 18.75
C ILE A 330 -17.75 27.19 19.85
N TRP A 331 -17.08 28.33 19.92
CA TRP A 331 -16.10 28.62 20.96
C TRP A 331 -16.73 28.63 22.35
N GLN A 332 -17.90 29.27 22.51
CA GLN A 332 -18.65 29.23 23.76
C GLN A 332 -19.09 27.80 24.12
N HIS A 333 -19.53 27.02 23.12
CA HIS A 333 -19.86 25.62 23.34
C HIS A 333 -18.65 24.81 23.81
N LEU A 334 -17.48 25.04 23.20
CA LEU A 334 -16.22 24.39 23.57
C LEU A 334 -15.85 24.71 25.02
N LEU A 335 -15.96 25.97 25.45
CA LEU A 335 -15.66 26.38 26.83
C LEU A 335 -16.61 25.76 27.85
N ASN A 336 -17.85 25.46 27.46
CA ASN A 336 -18.84 24.83 28.33
C ASN A 336 -18.63 23.32 28.53
N LEU A 337 -17.71 22.69 27.80
CA LEU A 337 -17.40 21.26 27.95
C LEU A 337 -16.55 21.00 29.20
N HIS A 338 -16.94 20.03 30.01
CA HIS A 338 -16.27 19.73 31.29
C HIS A 338 -14.89 19.06 31.11
N SER A 339 -14.64 18.36 30.01
CA SER A 339 -13.41 17.58 29.80
C SER A 339 -12.43 18.29 28.87
N ALA A 340 -11.16 18.43 29.30
CA ALA A 340 -10.08 18.96 28.45
C ALA A 340 -9.87 18.10 27.19
N ASN A 341 -10.00 16.78 27.28
CA ASN A 341 -9.86 15.88 26.13
C ASN A 341 -11.01 16.05 25.12
N LEU A 342 -12.24 16.29 25.58
CA LEU A 342 -13.37 16.60 24.69
C LEU A 342 -13.19 17.96 24.01
N ARG A 343 -12.68 18.96 24.75
CA ARG A 343 -12.29 20.26 24.20
C ARG A 343 -11.23 20.11 23.11
N ALA A 344 -10.15 19.36 23.36
CA ALA A 344 -9.10 19.09 22.39
C ALA A 344 -9.64 18.40 21.13
N ARG A 345 -10.51 17.39 21.28
CA ARG A 345 -11.13 16.70 20.14
C ARG A 345 -11.97 17.62 19.24
N LEU A 346 -12.73 18.55 19.84
CA LEU A 346 -13.51 19.53 19.10
C LEU A 346 -12.61 20.63 18.49
N LEU A 347 -11.50 20.96 19.16
CA LEU A 347 -10.55 21.99 18.74
C LEU A 347 -9.75 21.59 17.49
N ILE A 348 -9.30 20.34 17.40
CA ILE A 348 -8.49 19.82 16.27
C ILE A 348 -9.05 20.21 14.89
N PRO A 349 -10.34 19.96 14.55
CA PRO A 349 -10.88 20.34 13.25
C PRO A 349 -11.10 21.85 13.07
N LEU A 350 -11.11 22.64 14.15
CA LEU A 350 -11.37 24.08 14.09
C LEU A 350 -10.10 24.90 13.84
N ILE A 351 -8.93 24.45 14.34
CA ILE A 351 -7.68 25.23 14.41
C ILE A 351 -7.35 25.97 13.11
N SER A 352 -7.40 25.27 11.96
CA SER A 352 -7.00 25.84 10.67
C SER A 352 -7.97 26.91 10.12
N HIS A 353 -9.15 27.06 10.73
CA HIS A 353 -10.21 27.97 10.29
C HIS A 353 -10.57 29.02 11.34
N LEU A 354 -9.95 29.00 12.52
CA LEU A 354 -10.26 29.95 13.59
C LEU A 354 -9.78 31.37 13.23
N PRO A 355 -10.57 32.42 13.57
CA PRO A 355 -10.11 33.78 13.46
C PRO A 355 -8.96 34.05 14.43
N GLN A 356 -8.06 34.97 14.05
CA GLN A 356 -6.85 35.30 14.83
C GLN A 356 -7.15 35.71 16.28
N SER A 357 -8.34 36.25 16.56
CA SER A 357 -8.80 36.61 17.90
C SER A 357 -8.96 35.41 18.84
N LEU A 358 -9.28 34.23 18.32
CA LEU A 358 -9.53 33.01 19.09
C LEU A 358 -8.29 32.09 19.17
N LEU A 359 -7.27 32.31 18.34
CA LEU A 359 -6.03 31.52 18.36
C LEU A 359 -5.29 31.61 19.70
N ALA A 360 -5.41 32.73 20.42
CA ALA A 360 -4.79 32.88 21.74
C ALA A 360 -5.35 31.89 22.79
N GLY A 361 -6.67 31.62 22.75
CA GLY A 361 -7.32 30.71 23.70
C GLY A 361 -7.07 29.22 23.41
N VAL A 362 -6.50 28.88 22.25
CA VAL A 362 -6.10 27.51 21.91
C VAL A 362 -4.97 27.03 22.84
N TRP A 363 -4.05 27.93 23.20
CA TRP A 363 -2.92 27.63 24.08
C TRP A 363 -3.37 27.31 25.51
N GLU A 364 -4.37 28.02 26.01
CA GLU A 364 -4.95 27.71 27.33
C GLU A 364 -5.57 26.31 27.38
N ILE A 365 -6.12 25.84 26.26
CA ILE A 365 -6.64 24.48 26.14
C ILE A 365 -5.49 23.49 26.01
N TYR A 366 -4.47 23.80 25.19
CA TYR A 366 -3.28 22.96 24.98
C TYR A 366 -2.56 22.61 26.29
N ASP A 367 -2.39 23.59 27.19
CA ASP A 367 -1.74 23.39 28.49
C ASP A 367 -2.55 22.49 29.44
N GLN A 368 -3.85 22.34 29.20
CA GLN A 368 -4.75 21.52 30.01
C GLN A 368 -4.89 20.09 29.46
N ILE A 369 -4.20 19.72 28.38
CA ILE A 369 -4.24 18.38 27.78
C ILE A 369 -3.20 17.47 28.45
N ASP A 370 -3.69 16.48 29.19
CA ASP A 370 -2.84 15.45 29.81
C ASP A 370 -2.43 14.35 28.82
N ASP A 371 -3.21 14.14 27.76
CA ASP A 371 -3.01 13.07 26.77
C ASP A 371 -1.98 13.48 25.69
N LEU A 372 -0.86 12.75 25.64
CA LEU A 372 0.26 13.06 24.74
C LEU A 372 -0.14 12.94 23.26
N ASP A 373 -0.98 11.97 22.88
CA ASP A 373 -1.39 11.76 21.49
C ASP A 373 -2.28 12.91 21.02
N LEU A 374 -3.25 13.33 21.84
CA LEU A 374 -4.08 14.50 21.56
C LEU A 374 -3.26 15.79 21.53
N ARG A 375 -2.27 15.92 22.42
CA ARG A 375 -1.37 17.08 22.45
C ARG A 375 -0.52 17.17 21.18
N LEU A 376 0.04 16.05 20.72
CA LEU A 376 0.78 15.98 19.46
C LEU A 376 -0.13 16.23 18.24
N ALA A 377 -1.38 15.76 18.27
CA ALA A 377 -2.35 16.02 17.20
C ALA A 377 -2.69 17.51 17.09
N VAL A 378 -2.93 18.18 18.23
CA VAL A 378 -3.14 19.64 18.28
C VAL A 378 -1.89 20.40 17.81
N LEU A 379 -0.69 19.94 18.21
CA LEU A 379 0.57 20.54 17.76
C LEU A 379 0.72 20.45 16.24
N LYS A 380 0.50 19.26 15.66
CA LYS A 380 0.56 19.02 14.20
C LYS A 380 -0.37 19.94 13.42
N THR A 381 -1.59 20.18 13.91
CA THR A 381 -2.54 21.06 13.22
C THR A 381 -2.25 22.53 13.44
N LEU A 382 -1.60 22.90 14.55
CA LEU A 382 -1.19 24.28 14.81
C LEU A 382 0.00 24.72 13.97
N ILE A 383 1.01 23.85 13.79
CA ILE A 383 2.30 24.16 13.14
C ILE A 383 2.19 25.06 11.89
N PRO A 384 1.29 24.79 10.91
CA PRO A 384 1.17 25.62 9.70
C PRO A 384 0.73 27.08 9.95
N SER A 385 0.10 27.34 11.10
CA SER A 385 -0.46 28.64 11.50
C SER A 385 0.34 29.37 12.57
N MET A 386 1.49 28.82 12.99
CA MET A 386 2.28 29.33 14.11
C MET A 386 3.15 30.52 13.73
N THR A 387 3.33 31.45 14.67
CA THR A 387 4.39 32.47 14.59
C THR A 387 5.73 31.90 15.05
N GLN A 388 6.84 32.52 14.63
CA GLN A 388 8.19 32.13 15.05
C GLN A 388 8.38 32.17 16.59
N GLU A 389 7.68 33.08 17.28
CA GLU A 389 7.73 33.19 18.75
C GLU A 389 7.10 31.99 19.44
N GLN A 390 5.97 31.49 18.92
CA GLN A 390 5.30 30.31 19.46
C GLN A 390 6.08 29.02 19.16
N LEU A 391 6.77 28.94 18.02
CA LEU A 391 7.70 27.84 17.72
C LEU A 391 8.86 27.82 18.72
N ALA A 392 9.40 29.00 19.08
CA ALA A 392 10.44 29.10 20.10
C ALA A 392 9.96 28.70 21.51
N GLU A 393 8.67 28.87 21.82
CA GLU A 393 8.08 28.40 23.07
C GLU A 393 7.96 26.88 23.12
N ILE A 394 7.48 26.24 22.05
CA ILE A 394 7.45 24.77 21.96
C ILE A 394 8.87 24.19 22.03
N GLN A 395 9.86 24.83 21.40
CA GLN A 395 11.26 24.40 21.51
C GLN A 395 11.73 24.33 22.96
N ARG A 396 11.35 25.31 23.80
CA ARG A 396 11.64 25.28 25.24
C ARG A 396 10.90 24.15 25.96
N ASP A 397 9.68 23.86 25.55
CA ASP A 397 8.90 22.75 26.12
C ASP A 397 9.46 21.37 25.75
N VAL A 398 10.01 21.22 24.53
CA VAL A 398 10.75 20.01 24.13
C VAL A 398 11.92 19.75 25.08
N LEU A 399 12.68 20.79 25.43
CA LEU A 399 13.83 20.66 26.34
C LEU A 399 13.40 20.36 27.78
N ARG A 400 12.19 20.78 28.17
CA ARG A 400 11.58 20.51 29.48
C ARG A 400 10.91 19.15 29.58
N ALA A 401 10.69 18.45 28.46
CA ALA A 401 10.05 17.14 28.48
C ALA A 401 10.87 16.11 29.30
N GLY A 402 10.18 15.45 30.22
CA GLY A 402 10.78 14.60 31.25
C GLY A 402 11.41 13.30 30.72
N SER A 403 10.99 12.82 29.55
CA SER A 403 11.53 11.58 28.94
C SER A 403 12.22 11.84 27.60
N ALA A 404 13.31 11.12 27.32
CA ALA A 404 14.03 11.20 26.05
C ALA A 404 13.19 10.71 24.85
N LEU A 405 12.22 9.82 25.10
CA LEU A 405 11.30 9.31 24.08
C LEU A 405 10.30 10.40 23.64
N GLN A 406 9.69 11.11 24.59
CA GLN A 406 8.80 12.24 24.27
C GLN A 406 9.53 13.34 23.49
N ARG A 407 10.81 13.60 23.81
CA ARG A 407 11.63 14.55 23.04
C ARG A 407 11.81 14.11 21.60
N LEU A 408 12.07 12.82 21.37
CA LEU A 408 12.20 12.27 20.03
C LEU A 408 10.90 12.45 19.24
N GLU A 409 9.77 12.05 19.81
CA GLU A 409 8.45 12.14 19.15
C GLU A 409 8.08 13.58 18.80
N ILE A 410 8.36 14.55 19.67
CA ILE A 410 8.09 15.96 19.38
C ILE A 410 9.07 16.50 18.32
N ILE A 411 10.35 16.15 18.38
CA ILE A 411 11.36 16.61 17.40
C ILE A 411 11.06 16.01 16.02
N GLU A 412 10.66 14.75 15.92
CA GLU A 412 10.26 14.13 14.65
C GLU A 412 9.12 14.88 13.96
N VAL A 413 8.19 15.45 14.74
CA VAL A 413 7.08 16.25 14.20
C VAL A 413 7.52 17.67 13.82
N LEU A 414 8.43 18.27 14.59
CA LEU A 414 8.86 19.65 14.39
C LEU A 414 9.95 19.81 13.33
N VAL A 415 10.81 18.80 13.10
CA VAL A 415 12.06 18.94 12.34
C VAL A 415 11.86 19.49 10.92
N ASP A 416 10.75 19.13 10.26
CA ASP A 416 10.42 19.62 8.91
C ASP A 416 10.06 21.11 8.86
N TYR A 417 9.77 21.71 10.02
CA TYR A 417 9.34 23.11 10.17
C TYR A 417 10.37 23.98 10.91
N LEU A 418 11.48 23.39 11.36
CA LEU A 418 12.57 24.11 12.03
C LEU A 418 13.52 24.73 11.01
N SER A 419 13.99 25.95 11.30
CA SER A 419 15.10 26.54 10.54
C SER A 419 16.41 25.82 10.86
N ALA A 420 17.38 25.90 9.95
CA ALA A 420 18.73 25.37 10.16
C ALA A 420 19.38 25.92 11.46
N GLU A 421 19.15 27.21 11.75
CA GLU A 421 19.63 27.87 12.97
C GLU A 421 18.96 27.31 14.23
N ALA A 422 17.66 27.00 14.18
CA ALA A 422 16.95 26.39 15.30
C ALA A 422 17.43 24.96 15.56
N CYS A 423 17.70 24.18 14.51
CA CYS A 423 18.30 22.85 14.62
C CYS A 423 19.69 22.92 15.27
N GLU A 424 20.51 23.92 14.90
CA GLU A 424 21.82 24.13 15.52
C GLU A 424 21.71 24.53 16.99
N SER A 425 20.78 25.44 17.33
CA SER A 425 20.52 25.83 18.73
C SER A 425 20.11 24.63 19.59
N LEU A 426 19.16 23.81 19.10
CA LEU A 426 18.72 22.61 19.81
C LEU A 426 19.86 21.60 19.97
N LEU A 427 20.71 21.44 18.95
CA LEU A 427 21.90 20.59 19.05
C LEU A 427 22.89 21.10 20.09
N GLN A 428 23.17 22.41 20.11
CA GLN A 428 24.08 23.01 21.10
C GLN A 428 23.56 22.83 22.53
N GLU A 429 22.26 22.99 22.74
CA GLU A 429 21.63 22.79 24.05
C GLU A 429 21.61 21.31 24.47
N LEU A 430 21.34 20.39 23.54
CA LEU A 430 21.42 18.94 23.80
C LEU A 430 22.84 18.47 24.11
N LEU A 431 23.85 19.08 23.48
CA LEU A 431 25.26 18.86 23.76
C LEU A 431 25.75 19.64 24.99
N SER A 432 24.88 20.41 25.67
CA SER A 432 25.24 21.26 26.81
C SER A 432 26.41 22.22 26.53
N ALA A 433 26.45 22.78 25.31
CA ALA A 433 27.52 23.63 24.78
C ALA A 433 28.91 22.96 24.70
N GLN A 434 28.97 21.63 24.78
CA GLN A 434 30.19 20.88 24.48
C GLN A 434 30.38 20.75 22.96
N SER A 435 31.63 20.58 22.52
CA SER A 435 31.87 20.15 21.14
C SER A 435 31.33 18.73 20.96
N ILE A 436 30.93 18.39 19.73
CA ILE A 436 30.51 17.01 19.44
C ILE A 436 31.60 16.03 19.87
N GLN A 437 32.88 16.35 19.65
CA GLN A 437 34.04 15.53 20.02
C GLN A 437 34.13 15.26 21.53
N THR A 438 33.91 16.28 22.37
CA THR A 438 33.89 16.10 23.82
C THR A 438 32.70 15.22 24.24
N TYR A 439 31.53 15.44 23.64
CA TYR A 439 30.38 14.57 23.84
C TYR A 439 30.66 13.14 23.38
N LEU A 440 31.41 12.93 22.28
CA LEU A 440 31.81 11.61 21.81
C LEU A 440 32.73 10.89 22.81
N GLN A 441 33.67 11.63 23.39
CA GLN A 441 34.57 11.09 24.42
C GLN A 441 33.76 10.65 25.65
N ASP A 442 32.80 11.46 26.09
CA ASP A 442 31.92 11.13 27.22
C ASP A 442 30.95 9.98 26.88
N PHE A 443 30.51 9.87 25.63
CA PHE A 443 29.69 8.76 25.15
C PHE A 443 30.48 7.44 25.14
N SER A 444 31.74 7.47 24.69
CA SER A 444 32.61 6.29 24.64
C SER A 444 32.84 5.66 26.02
N GLN A 445 32.81 6.48 27.08
CA GLN A 445 32.99 6.02 28.45
C GLN A 445 31.70 5.41 29.04
N PHE A 446 30.53 5.95 28.68
CA PHE A 446 29.23 5.52 29.21
C PHE A 446 28.13 5.52 28.14
N PRO A 447 28.08 4.49 27.28
CA PRO A 447 27.08 4.40 26.21
C PRO A 447 25.68 3.99 26.70
N ALA A 448 25.57 3.39 27.89
CA ALA A 448 24.30 2.88 28.42
C ALA A 448 23.26 4.00 28.63
N GLY A 449 22.11 3.89 27.95
CA GLY A 449 20.99 4.83 28.09
C GLY A 449 21.05 6.11 27.25
N LYS A 450 22.11 6.30 26.44
CA LYS A 450 22.29 7.51 25.61
C LYS A 450 21.93 7.32 24.12
N TYR A 451 21.45 6.14 23.71
CA TYR A 451 21.13 5.86 22.30
C TYR A 451 20.01 6.76 21.74
N TRP A 452 19.00 7.12 22.55
CA TRP A 452 17.97 8.09 22.15
C TRP A 452 18.56 9.46 21.79
N GLN A 453 19.64 9.88 22.47
CA GLN A 453 20.32 11.14 22.15
C GLN A 453 21.00 11.07 20.78
N VAL A 454 21.64 9.94 20.46
CA VAL A 454 22.23 9.71 19.13
C VAL A 454 21.15 9.74 18.04
N ARG A 455 19.96 9.19 18.30
CA ARG A 455 18.83 9.26 17.36
C ARG A 455 18.35 10.69 17.13
N ILE A 456 18.17 11.46 18.21
CA ILE A 456 17.79 12.88 18.12
C ILE A 456 18.85 13.68 17.36
N ILE A 457 20.14 13.49 17.68
CA ILE A 457 21.25 14.15 16.98
C ILE A 457 21.23 13.78 15.49
N THR A 458 21.05 12.50 15.16
CA THR A 458 20.99 12.03 13.78
C THR A 458 19.87 12.72 13.00
N ILE A 459 18.67 12.85 13.57
CA ILE A 459 17.55 13.56 12.94
C ILE A 459 17.92 15.02 12.69
N LEU A 460 18.39 15.75 13.70
CA LEU A 460 18.72 17.17 13.59
C LEU A 460 19.84 17.42 12.58
N VAL A 461 20.87 16.56 12.53
CA VAL A 461 22.01 16.67 11.61
C VAL A 461 21.59 16.63 10.15
N THR A 462 20.54 15.87 9.83
CA THR A 462 20.06 15.76 8.44
C THR A 462 19.47 17.09 7.90
N TYR A 463 19.15 18.04 8.76
CA TYR A 463 18.59 19.37 8.40
C TYR A 463 19.58 20.52 8.60
N LEU A 464 20.83 20.23 8.94
CA LEU A 464 21.87 21.25 9.10
C LEU A 464 22.45 21.75 7.76
N PRO A 465 23.07 22.96 7.76
CA PRO A 465 23.86 23.43 6.62
C PRO A 465 25.04 22.50 6.30
N GLU A 466 25.54 22.54 5.07
CA GLU A 466 26.54 21.60 4.53
C GLU A 466 27.80 21.42 5.40
N GLN A 467 28.38 22.51 5.93
CA GLN A 467 29.61 22.46 6.72
C GLN A 467 29.42 21.73 8.07
N PRO A 468 28.50 22.15 8.97
CA PRO A 468 28.27 21.42 10.21
C PRO A 468 27.75 20.01 9.92
N LYS A 469 26.86 19.83 8.94
CA LYS A 469 26.36 18.51 8.56
C LYS A 469 27.47 17.52 8.22
N ARG A 470 28.52 17.93 7.51
CA ARG A 470 29.69 17.07 7.21
C ARG A 470 30.43 16.65 8.47
N VAL A 471 30.76 17.61 9.34
CA VAL A 471 31.48 17.34 10.59
C VAL A 471 30.70 16.37 11.44
N PHE A 472 29.42 16.67 11.68
CA PHE A 472 28.55 15.84 12.51
C PHE A 472 28.31 14.45 11.90
N SER A 473 28.13 14.34 10.57
CA SER A 473 27.93 13.04 9.91
C SER A 473 29.17 12.16 10.00
N THR A 474 30.36 12.73 9.84
CA THR A 474 31.63 11.99 9.98
C THR A 474 31.77 11.40 11.38
N GLU A 475 31.46 12.22 12.38
CA GLU A 475 31.52 11.83 13.79
C GLU A 475 30.43 10.82 14.18
N LEU A 476 29.23 10.90 13.60
CA LEU A 476 28.19 9.89 13.80
C LEU A 476 28.56 8.54 13.15
N LEU A 477 29.20 8.55 11.98
CA LEU A 477 29.69 7.33 11.32
C LEU A 477 30.80 6.66 12.14
N SER A 478 31.67 7.44 12.80
CA SER A 478 32.71 6.90 13.69
C SER A 478 32.09 6.34 14.99
N LEU A 479 31.15 7.07 15.59
CA LEU A 479 30.41 6.65 16.80
C LEU A 479 29.68 5.32 16.64
N ARG A 480 29.22 5.01 15.42
CA ARG A 480 28.43 3.82 15.13
C ARG A 480 29.10 2.55 15.65
N ALA A 481 30.42 2.42 15.57
CA ALA A 481 31.14 1.23 16.06
C ALA A 481 30.99 1.01 17.58
N MET A 482 30.62 2.05 18.32
CA MET A 482 30.38 2.02 19.77
C MET A 482 28.90 1.81 20.15
N LEU A 483 27.98 1.76 19.17
CA LEU A 483 26.58 1.42 19.42
C LEU A 483 26.48 -0.08 19.70
N GLY A 484 25.84 -0.41 20.83
CA GLY A 484 25.83 -1.78 21.38
C GLY A 484 25.01 -2.80 20.60
N THR A 485 24.07 -2.37 19.74
CA THR A 485 23.23 -3.27 18.94
C THR A 485 23.37 -2.98 17.44
N GLU A 486 23.29 -4.03 16.61
CA GLU A 486 23.29 -3.88 15.15
C GLU A 486 22.05 -3.09 14.67
N GLU A 487 20.93 -3.16 15.39
CA GLU A 487 19.70 -2.40 15.10
C GLU A 487 19.89 -0.89 15.26
N ASP A 488 20.62 -0.45 16.30
CA ASP A 488 20.92 0.98 16.47
C ASP A 488 21.93 1.47 15.43
N GLN A 489 22.90 0.64 15.05
CA GLN A 489 23.84 0.96 13.97
C GLN A 489 23.12 1.11 12.63
N LEU A 490 22.22 0.17 12.33
CA LEU A 490 21.36 0.23 11.15
C LEU A 490 20.52 1.51 11.16
N TRP A 491 19.83 1.81 12.27
CA TRP A 491 18.96 2.98 12.35
C TRP A 491 19.72 4.28 12.05
N VAL A 492 20.92 4.45 12.60
CA VAL A 492 21.74 5.64 12.31
C VAL A 492 22.14 5.70 10.84
N LEU A 493 22.57 4.58 10.26
CA LEU A 493 22.97 4.53 8.86
C LEU A 493 21.80 4.81 7.90
N THR A 494 20.60 4.28 8.18
CA THR A 494 19.43 4.49 7.33
C THR A 494 18.90 5.92 7.40
N HIS A 495 19.05 6.62 8.54
CA HIS A 495 18.61 8.01 8.68
C HIS A 495 19.66 9.01 8.17
N LEU A 496 20.94 8.67 8.21
CA LEU A 496 22.00 9.51 7.63
C LEU A 496 22.08 9.41 6.11
N ALA A 497 21.91 8.21 5.54
CA ALA A 497 22.09 7.96 4.11
C ALA A 497 21.31 8.91 3.19
N PRO A 498 20.01 9.22 3.42
CA PRO A 498 19.23 10.09 2.54
C PRO A 498 19.74 11.52 2.45
N LYS A 499 20.60 12.02 3.33
CA LYS A 499 21.12 13.39 3.18
C LYS A 499 22.64 13.42 3.28
N LEU A 500 23.33 12.30 3.11
CA LEU A 500 24.77 12.25 3.30
C LEU A 500 25.53 12.96 2.15
N PRO A 501 26.50 13.84 2.46
CA PRO A 501 27.43 14.40 1.47
C PRO A 501 28.22 13.32 0.69
N GLU A 502 28.44 13.54 -0.60
CA GLU A 502 29.08 12.58 -1.53
C GLU A 502 30.52 12.19 -1.12
N ASP A 503 31.25 13.10 -0.44
CA ASP A 503 32.59 12.84 0.09
C ASP A 503 32.61 11.79 1.21
N LEU A 504 31.47 11.53 1.85
CA LEU A 504 31.34 10.57 2.96
C LEU A 504 30.80 9.20 2.52
N TYR A 505 30.64 8.94 1.22
CA TYR A 505 30.21 7.64 0.71
C TYR A 505 31.17 6.51 1.03
N GLN A 506 32.49 6.76 1.00
CA GLN A 506 33.48 5.73 1.34
C GLN A 506 33.39 5.29 2.81
N PRO A 507 33.39 6.21 3.81
CA PRO A 507 33.12 5.86 5.20
C PRO A 507 31.76 5.16 5.41
N LEU A 508 30.72 5.59 4.69
CA LEU A 508 29.40 4.96 4.76
C LEU A 508 29.44 3.51 4.25
N LEU A 509 30.09 3.23 3.13
CA LEU A 509 30.21 1.88 2.56
C LEU A 509 31.07 0.98 3.45
N GLN A 510 32.16 1.49 4.02
CA GLN A 510 32.95 0.75 5.00
C GLN A 510 32.12 0.40 6.24
N ALA A 511 31.30 1.34 6.71
CA ALA A 511 30.36 1.07 7.78
C ALA A 511 29.36 -0.01 7.35
N LEU A 512 28.71 0.15 6.21
CA LEU A 512 27.75 -0.80 5.66
C LEU A 512 28.33 -2.23 5.61
N TRP A 513 29.53 -2.40 5.05
CA TRP A 513 30.16 -3.72 4.92
C TRP A 513 30.63 -4.33 6.25
N SER A 514 30.67 -3.56 7.34
CA SER A 514 30.93 -4.12 8.67
C SER A 514 29.68 -4.71 9.34
N LEU A 515 28.48 -4.49 8.79
CA LEU A 515 27.24 -5.09 9.30
C LEU A 515 27.24 -6.59 9.00
N GLN A 516 26.79 -7.42 9.95
CA GLN A 516 26.78 -8.87 9.79
C GLN A 516 25.63 -9.33 8.87
N SER A 517 24.49 -8.65 8.96
CA SER A 517 23.30 -9.00 8.18
C SER A 517 23.30 -8.36 6.80
N LYS A 518 23.25 -9.19 5.75
CA LYS A 518 23.03 -8.72 4.37
C LYS A 518 21.70 -7.97 4.20
N HIS A 519 20.70 -8.27 5.03
CA HIS A 519 19.41 -7.56 4.99
C HIS A 519 19.54 -6.12 5.50
N HIS A 520 20.34 -5.90 6.55
CA HIS A 520 20.61 -4.56 7.07
C HIS A 520 21.42 -3.73 6.07
N GLN A 521 22.40 -4.35 5.40
CA GLN A 521 23.14 -3.71 4.30
C GLN A 521 22.21 -3.26 3.16
N ASP A 522 21.27 -4.11 2.76
CA ASP A 522 20.27 -3.80 1.73
C ASP A 522 19.40 -2.58 2.11
N GLN A 523 19.02 -2.45 3.38
CA GLN A 523 18.22 -1.32 3.87
C GLN A 523 18.98 0.01 3.79
N VAL A 524 20.28 0.02 4.13
CA VAL A 524 21.11 1.24 4.05
C VAL A 524 21.29 1.67 2.59
N LEU A 525 21.56 0.73 1.68
CA LEU A 525 21.64 1.02 0.23
C LEU A 525 20.30 1.52 -0.34
N THR A 526 19.17 1.05 0.19
CA THR A 526 17.84 1.52 -0.21
C THR A 526 17.62 2.97 0.23
N ALA A 527 17.98 3.31 1.48
CA ALA A 527 17.82 4.67 2.00
C ALA A 527 18.65 5.70 1.20
N LEU A 528 19.86 5.33 0.78
CA LEU A 528 20.76 6.17 -0.01
C LEU A 528 20.20 6.58 -1.38
N GLN A 529 19.29 5.80 -1.96
CA GLN A 529 18.79 6.06 -3.32
C GLN A 529 17.93 7.31 -3.44
N SER A 530 17.24 7.69 -2.36
CA SER A 530 16.27 8.78 -2.36
C SER A 530 16.85 10.14 -2.75
N THR A 531 18.16 10.32 -2.61
CA THR A 531 18.87 11.60 -2.82
C THR A 531 20.17 11.46 -3.60
N LEU A 532 20.41 10.29 -4.17
CA LEU A 532 21.58 10.05 -5.00
C LEU A 532 21.53 10.96 -6.23
N THR A 533 22.67 11.55 -6.59
CA THR A 533 22.84 12.34 -7.82
C THR A 533 23.53 11.49 -8.89
N PRO A 534 23.50 11.88 -10.18
CA PRO A 534 24.27 11.17 -11.22
C PRO A 534 25.78 11.12 -10.94
N THR A 535 26.35 12.16 -10.33
CA THR A 535 27.75 12.19 -9.90
C THR A 535 27.98 11.24 -8.74
N GLY A 536 27.12 11.29 -7.73
CA GLY A 536 27.17 10.39 -6.58
C GLY A 536 27.05 8.92 -6.97
N TRP A 537 26.18 8.58 -7.94
CA TRP A 537 26.08 7.22 -8.48
C TRP A 537 27.39 6.75 -9.13
N SER A 538 28.04 7.60 -9.94
CA SER A 538 29.33 7.24 -10.56
C SER A 538 30.42 6.99 -9.52
N GLN A 539 30.53 7.86 -8.51
CA GLN A 539 31.48 7.70 -7.42
C GLN A 539 31.21 6.43 -6.60
N LEU A 540 29.94 6.13 -6.34
CA LEU A 540 29.54 4.92 -5.63
C LEU A 540 29.91 3.67 -6.42
N LEU A 541 29.65 3.65 -7.74
CA LEU A 541 30.06 2.54 -8.60
C LEU A 541 31.58 2.31 -8.55
N ASP A 542 32.37 3.38 -8.64
CA ASP A 542 33.83 3.28 -8.59
C ASP A 542 34.32 2.69 -7.26
N LEU A 543 33.78 3.16 -6.13
CA LEU A 543 34.11 2.66 -4.80
C LEU A 543 33.71 1.18 -4.62
N VAL A 544 32.54 0.79 -5.11
CA VAL A 544 32.04 -0.59 -5.03
C VAL A 544 32.87 -1.52 -5.93
N VAL A 545 33.23 -1.09 -7.14
CA VAL A 545 34.08 -1.86 -8.06
C VAL A 545 35.49 -1.99 -7.51
N GLN A 546 36.04 -0.94 -6.91
CA GLN A 546 37.32 -1.00 -6.20
C GLN A 546 37.27 -2.05 -5.09
N HIS A 547 36.23 -2.03 -4.25
CA HIS A 547 36.09 -3.01 -3.18
C HIS A 547 35.91 -4.44 -3.69
N MET A 548 35.15 -4.63 -4.78
CA MET A 548 35.03 -5.93 -5.46
C MET A 548 36.41 -6.45 -5.91
N ARG A 549 37.28 -5.58 -6.43
CA ARG A 549 38.64 -5.97 -6.87
C ARG A 549 39.57 -6.26 -5.69
N GLU A 550 39.42 -5.56 -4.56
CA GLU A 550 40.23 -5.79 -3.36
C GLU A 550 39.85 -7.09 -2.63
N THR A 551 38.57 -7.47 -2.66
CA THR A 551 38.03 -8.63 -1.95
C THR A 551 37.80 -9.87 -2.83
N ASP A 552 37.89 -9.72 -4.16
CA ASP A 552 37.47 -10.72 -5.15
C ASP A 552 35.99 -11.16 -4.97
N ASP A 553 35.15 -10.33 -4.34
CA ASP A 553 33.74 -10.62 -4.07
C ASP A 553 32.80 -9.97 -5.10
N PRO A 554 32.27 -10.71 -6.09
CA PRO A 554 31.35 -10.17 -7.08
C PRO A 554 29.98 -9.78 -6.49
N TYR A 555 29.63 -10.27 -5.29
CA TYR A 555 28.31 -10.04 -4.72
C TYR A 555 28.09 -8.61 -4.25
N VAL A 556 29.15 -7.82 -4.05
CA VAL A 556 29.04 -6.39 -3.68
C VAL A 556 28.40 -5.59 -4.82
N VAL A 557 28.81 -5.84 -6.07
CA VAL A 557 28.20 -5.22 -7.27
C VAL A 557 26.77 -5.74 -7.48
N VAL A 558 26.57 -7.06 -7.33
CA VAL A 558 25.24 -7.68 -7.46
C VAL A 558 24.27 -7.08 -6.45
N GLN A 559 24.71 -6.86 -5.20
CA GLN A 559 23.92 -6.23 -4.15
C GLN A 559 23.55 -4.80 -4.50
N LEU A 560 24.51 -4.00 -4.96
CA LEU A 560 24.23 -2.63 -5.38
C LEU A 560 23.19 -2.57 -6.51
N PHE A 561 23.38 -3.40 -7.54
CA PHE A 561 22.47 -3.41 -8.70
C PHE A 561 21.08 -3.92 -8.34
N LYS A 562 20.98 -4.85 -7.39
CA LYS A 562 19.70 -5.30 -6.82
C LYS A 562 18.96 -4.15 -6.16
N GLN A 563 19.67 -3.35 -5.35
CA GLN A 563 19.03 -2.29 -4.58
C GLN A 563 18.68 -1.10 -5.45
N ALA A 564 19.52 -0.72 -6.44
CA ALA A 564 19.37 0.49 -7.24
C ALA A 564 18.96 0.24 -8.71
N PRO A 565 17.81 -0.41 -9.00
CA PRO A 565 17.43 -0.78 -10.37
C PRO A 565 17.16 0.42 -11.28
N THR A 566 16.69 1.54 -10.72
CA THR A 566 16.42 2.79 -11.46
C THR A 566 17.71 3.42 -11.98
N TRP A 567 18.76 3.47 -11.15
CA TRP A 567 20.08 3.98 -11.52
C TRP A 567 20.79 3.09 -12.53
N VAL A 568 20.64 1.77 -12.40
CA VAL A 568 21.12 0.82 -13.42
C VAL A 568 20.43 1.09 -14.76
N ALA A 569 19.11 1.27 -14.78
CA ALA A 569 18.35 1.55 -16.01
C ALA A 569 18.69 2.92 -16.66
N GLN A 570 19.18 3.88 -15.88
CA GLN A 570 19.63 5.19 -16.38
C GLN A 570 21.10 5.21 -16.81
N SER A 571 21.88 4.19 -16.44
CA SER A 571 23.30 4.12 -16.74
C SER A 571 23.56 3.81 -18.21
N THR A 572 24.68 4.30 -18.73
CA THR A 572 25.08 4.05 -20.12
C THR A 572 25.69 2.66 -20.31
N THR A 573 25.64 2.13 -21.52
CA THR A 573 26.35 0.88 -21.86
C THR A 573 27.86 0.99 -21.61
N ALA A 574 28.46 2.17 -21.84
CA ALA A 574 29.89 2.38 -21.64
C ALA A 574 30.33 2.25 -20.17
N THR A 575 29.45 2.60 -19.23
CA THR A 575 29.73 2.45 -17.79
C THR A 575 29.42 1.04 -17.29
N LEU A 576 28.30 0.45 -17.70
CA LEU A 576 27.87 -0.86 -17.21
C LEU A 576 28.67 -2.03 -17.81
N TYR A 577 29.05 -1.96 -19.09
CA TYR A 577 29.67 -3.09 -19.78
C TYR A 577 31.00 -3.57 -19.15
N PRO A 578 31.97 -2.69 -18.82
CA PRO A 578 33.22 -3.12 -18.17
C PRO A 578 32.98 -3.75 -16.79
N ILE A 579 32.08 -3.15 -16.00
CA ILE A 579 31.71 -3.66 -14.67
C ILE A 579 31.09 -5.05 -14.80
N LEU A 580 30.10 -5.20 -15.69
CA LEU A 580 29.47 -6.48 -15.96
C LEU A 580 30.49 -7.52 -16.41
N LEU A 581 31.41 -7.19 -17.32
CA LEU A 581 32.42 -8.13 -17.80
C LEU A 581 33.29 -8.65 -16.64
N GLU A 582 33.80 -7.75 -15.79
CA GLU A 582 34.61 -8.13 -14.62
C GLU A 582 33.80 -8.97 -13.62
N THR A 583 32.57 -8.55 -13.29
CA THR A 583 31.68 -9.30 -12.39
C THR A 583 31.37 -10.70 -12.95
N LEU A 584 31.11 -10.82 -14.25
CA LEU A 584 30.85 -12.10 -14.91
C LEU A 584 32.07 -13.03 -14.88
N HIS A 585 33.28 -12.49 -15.05
CA HIS A 585 34.51 -13.28 -14.93
C HIS A 585 34.72 -13.84 -13.52
N LEU A 586 34.38 -13.08 -12.48
CA LEU A 586 34.43 -13.57 -11.10
C LEU A 586 33.30 -14.57 -10.82
N LEU A 587 32.08 -14.32 -11.28
CA LEU A 587 30.95 -15.25 -11.14
C LEU A 587 31.19 -16.58 -11.86
N ALA A 588 31.91 -16.59 -12.98
CA ALA A 588 32.29 -17.81 -13.69
C ALA A 588 33.19 -18.76 -12.88
N ARG A 589 33.83 -18.26 -11.80
CA ARG A 589 34.62 -19.07 -10.87
C ARG A 589 33.78 -19.71 -9.76
N GLN A 590 32.53 -19.26 -9.61
CA GLN A 590 31.60 -19.76 -8.59
C GLN A 590 30.84 -20.99 -9.10
N THR A 591 30.02 -21.59 -8.24
CA THR A 591 29.17 -22.70 -8.68
C THR A 591 28.15 -22.22 -9.71
N ARG A 592 27.77 -23.08 -10.66
CA ARG A 592 26.76 -22.76 -11.69
C ARG A 592 25.47 -22.21 -11.08
N ARG A 593 25.03 -22.78 -9.96
CA ARG A 593 23.84 -22.37 -9.24
C ARG A 593 23.97 -20.93 -8.72
N GLU A 594 25.08 -20.61 -8.07
CA GLU A 594 25.36 -19.26 -7.55
C GLU A 594 25.49 -18.23 -8.68
N ALA A 595 26.22 -18.58 -9.74
CA ALA A 595 26.36 -17.74 -10.93
C ALA A 595 24.99 -17.41 -11.56
N LEU A 596 24.12 -18.41 -11.74
CA LEU A 596 22.76 -18.19 -12.27
C LEU A 596 21.91 -17.32 -11.35
N THR A 597 22.01 -17.49 -10.03
CA THR A 597 21.27 -16.64 -9.08
C THR A 597 21.75 -15.19 -9.10
N ALA A 598 23.05 -14.96 -9.23
CA ALA A 598 23.62 -13.61 -9.38
C ALA A 598 23.25 -12.99 -10.74
N LEU A 599 23.32 -13.77 -11.82
CA LEU A 599 22.90 -13.36 -13.15
C LEU A 599 21.43 -12.94 -13.20
N ALA A 600 20.57 -13.61 -12.43
CA ALA A 600 19.15 -13.26 -12.36
C ALA A 600 18.96 -11.83 -11.83
N VAL A 601 19.78 -11.41 -10.87
CA VAL A 601 19.79 -10.04 -10.32
C VAL A 601 20.38 -9.04 -11.31
N LEU A 602 21.42 -9.43 -12.03
CA LEU A 602 22.08 -8.58 -13.03
C LEU A 602 21.26 -8.38 -14.32
N MET A 603 20.07 -8.98 -14.43
CA MET A 603 19.29 -8.97 -15.66
C MET A 603 18.94 -7.56 -16.16
N SER A 604 18.61 -6.64 -15.25
CA SER A 604 18.36 -5.23 -15.60
C SER A 604 19.60 -4.58 -16.23
N ALA A 605 20.78 -4.85 -15.69
CA ALA A 605 22.04 -4.34 -16.22
C ALA A 605 22.42 -5.00 -17.56
N ILE A 606 22.17 -6.31 -17.72
CA ILE A 606 22.36 -7.03 -18.99
C ILE A 606 21.46 -6.43 -20.08
N ASN A 607 20.20 -6.19 -19.77
CA ASN A 607 19.26 -5.54 -20.68
C ASN A 607 19.70 -4.11 -21.00
N GLN A 608 20.14 -3.32 -20.01
CA GLN A 608 20.60 -1.96 -20.28
C GLN A 608 21.87 -1.92 -21.13
N ALA A 609 22.78 -2.88 -20.95
CA ALA A 609 24.02 -2.93 -21.71
C ALA A 609 23.83 -3.44 -23.15
N GLY A 610 22.95 -4.42 -23.39
CA GLY A 610 22.84 -5.11 -24.68
C GLY A 610 21.43 -5.29 -25.25
N GLY A 611 20.42 -4.73 -24.57
CA GLY A 611 19.01 -4.81 -24.94
C GLY A 611 18.41 -6.23 -24.81
N GLU A 612 17.18 -6.35 -25.31
CA GLU A 612 16.42 -7.60 -25.34
C GLU A 612 17.19 -8.75 -25.99
N LYS A 613 18.01 -8.48 -27.01
CA LYS A 613 18.84 -9.50 -27.69
C LYS A 613 19.81 -10.17 -26.74
N SER A 614 20.45 -9.41 -25.84
CA SER A 614 21.38 -9.97 -24.85
C SER A 614 20.65 -10.77 -23.78
N VAL A 615 19.46 -10.34 -23.36
CA VAL A 615 18.61 -11.11 -22.44
C VAL A 615 18.22 -12.45 -23.06
N LEU A 616 17.74 -12.45 -24.30
CA LEU A 616 17.36 -13.66 -25.03
C LEU A 616 18.57 -14.59 -25.26
N ALA A 617 19.72 -14.04 -25.65
CA ALA A 617 20.93 -14.83 -25.88
C ALA A 617 21.44 -15.48 -24.58
N ALA A 618 21.48 -14.73 -23.48
CA ALA A 618 21.88 -15.25 -22.18
C ALA A 618 20.89 -16.32 -21.69
N GLY A 619 19.58 -16.08 -21.86
CA GLY A 619 18.53 -17.05 -21.56
C GLY A 619 18.66 -18.34 -22.37
N SER A 620 18.85 -18.23 -23.69
CA SER A 620 19.07 -19.39 -24.57
C SER A 620 20.29 -20.19 -24.13
N ALA A 621 21.41 -19.53 -23.88
CA ALA A 621 22.64 -20.17 -23.44
C ALA A 621 22.44 -20.92 -22.11
N ALA A 622 21.73 -20.32 -21.14
CA ALA A 622 21.45 -20.97 -19.86
C ALA A 622 20.58 -22.24 -20.03
N LEU A 623 19.60 -22.21 -20.94
CA LEU A 623 18.74 -23.36 -21.25
C LEU A 623 19.49 -24.45 -22.03
N GLU A 624 20.27 -24.09 -23.05
CA GLU A 624 21.08 -25.02 -23.86
C GLU A 624 22.10 -25.76 -23.01
N VAL A 625 22.84 -25.06 -22.15
CA VAL A 625 23.79 -25.68 -21.22
C VAL A 625 23.06 -26.60 -20.24
N GLY A 626 21.83 -26.28 -19.85
CA GLY A 626 20.99 -27.16 -19.02
C GLY A 626 20.54 -28.43 -19.73
N ILE A 627 20.43 -28.40 -21.06
CA ILE A 627 20.12 -29.59 -21.86
C ILE A 627 21.36 -30.47 -22.01
N TRP A 628 22.52 -29.90 -22.31
CA TRP A 628 23.76 -30.66 -22.52
C TRP A 628 24.38 -31.18 -21.22
N TRP A 629 24.21 -30.42 -20.13
CA TRP A 629 24.77 -30.75 -18.82
C TRP A 629 23.68 -30.62 -17.73
N PRO A 630 22.80 -31.63 -17.64
CA PRO A 630 21.62 -31.61 -16.76
C PRO A 630 21.93 -31.78 -15.27
#